data_AF-A0A925Z2D6-F1
#
_entry.id   AF-A0A925Z2D6-F1
#
_cell.length_a   1.000
_cell.length_b   1.000
_cell.length_c   1.000
_cell.angle_alpha   90.00
_cell.angle_beta   90.00
_cell.angle_gamma   90.00
#
_symmetry.space_group_name_H-M   'P 1'
#
loop_
_entity.id
_entity.type
_entity.pdbx_description
1 polymer ?
#
loop_
_entity_poly.entity_id
_entity_poly.type
_entity_poly.pdbx_seq_one_letter_code
_entity_poly.pdbx_strand_id
1 'polypeptide(L)'
;MTNQYAMGDAGRRRRSFTETVVFYGAVFLALLSLYDPLKDAYTAWLFPEIGDEPVQVAVQQQKLTEKNLDCLIGATPQEVPLSETVKVRLLACSSGDIQVAVYPNNAPAKLRWITPHAPLTKAAGVWPFDAIISKALAQARPGEARLQLAQAPITNICSAWQDPSRKAVLIRVTNENGKCFKEIVNVFTGRVDYREEAPCNTPCK
;
A
#
# COMPACT_ATOMS: atom_id res chain seq x y z
N MET A 1 33.19 -31.59 71.03
CA MET A 1 31.73 -31.36 71.21
C MET A 1 31.35 -30.22 70.27
N THR A 2 31.26 -30.45 68.96
CA THR A 2 30.03 -30.73 68.15
C THR A 2 28.93 -29.67 68.19
N ASN A 3 28.78 -29.02 67.04
CA ASN A 3 27.53 -28.59 66.36
C ASN A 3 26.70 -27.49 67.03
N GLN A 4 26.18 -26.48 66.32
CA GLN A 4 25.31 -26.65 65.16
C GLN A 4 25.18 -25.33 64.37
N TYR A 5 25.41 -25.40 63.05
CA TYR A 5 25.05 -24.36 62.10
C TYR A 5 23.52 -24.28 62.00
N ALA A 6 22.94 -23.15 62.36
CA ALA A 6 21.55 -22.83 62.04
C ALA A 6 21.47 -22.30 60.61
N MET A 7 21.49 -23.18 59.62
CA MET A 7 20.94 -22.88 58.30
C MET A 7 19.43 -23.06 58.39
N GLY A 8 18.73 -21.96 58.67
CA GLY A 8 17.27 -21.91 58.57
C GLY A 8 16.88 -22.10 57.11
N ASP A 9 16.19 -23.20 56.84
CA ASP A 9 15.58 -23.56 55.57
C ASP A 9 14.90 -22.36 54.90
N ALA A 10 15.44 -21.94 53.75
CA ALA A 10 14.74 -21.06 52.84
C ALA A 10 13.49 -21.81 52.33
N GLY A 11 12.38 -21.58 53.01
CA GLY A 11 11.07 -22.15 52.70
C GLY A 11 10.72 -21.94 51.23
N ARG A 12 10.86 -23.01 50.45
CA ARG A 12 10.43 -23.08 49.05
C ARG A 12 8.89 -23.10 49.06
N ARG A 13 8.25 -21.92 49.16
CA ARG A 13 6.79 -21.76 48.98
C ARG A 13 6.42 -22.41 47.64
N ARG A 14 5.76 -23.57 47.68
CA ARG A 14 5.10 -24.14 46.51
C ARG A 14 4.10 -23.10 46.01
N ARG A 15 4.40 -22.48 44.86
CA ARG A 15 3.39 -21.69 44.15
C ARG A 15 2.18 -22.57 43.93
N SER A 16 0.99 -22.05 44.25
CA SER A 16 -0.21 -22.85 44.07
C SER A 16 -0.42 -23.13 42.57
N PHE A 17 -1.13 -24.20 42.24
CA PHE A 17 -1.47 -24.54 40.86
C PHE A 17 -2.15 -23.36 40.14
N THR A 18 -2.99 -22.58 40.85
CA THR A 18 -3.66 -21.41 40.29
C THR A 18 -2.68 -20.27 39.99
N GLU A 19 -1.67 -20.02 40.83
CA GLU A 19 -0.63 -19.01 40.54
C GLU A 19 0.19 -19.37 39.30
N THR A 20 0.42 -20.66 39.09
CA THR A 20 1.20 -21.18 37.96
C THR A 20 0.41 -21.05 36.66
N VAL A 21 -0.87 -21.44 36.67
CA VAL A 21 -1.77 -21.28 35.52
C VAL A 21 -1.97 -19.80 35.15
N VAL A 22 -2.15 -18.92 36.15
CA VAL A 22 -2.31 -17.47 35.91
C VAL A 22 -1.02 -16.88 35.33
N PHE A 23 0.14 -17.24 35.87
CA PHE A 23 1.43 -16.73 35.37
C PHE A 23 1.69 -17.15 33.92
N TYR A 24 1.60 -18.45 33.61
CA TYR A 24 1.83 -18.93 32.24
C TYR A 24 0.75 -18.46 31.26
N GLY A 25 -0.51 -18.37 31.71
CA GLY A 25 -1.59 -17.79 30.92
C GLY A 25 -1.33 -16.33 30.57
N ALA A 26 -0.87 -15.52 31.54
CA ALA A 26 -0.51 -14.12 31.31
C ALA A 26 0.68 -13.97 30.35
N VAL A 27 1.72 -14.80 30.51
CA VAL A 27 2.88 -14.80 29.59
C VAL A 27 2.46 -15.20 28.17
N PHE A 28 1.63 -16.23 28.04
CA PHE A 28 1.13 -16.68 26.73
C PHE A 28 0.30 -15.59 26.03
N LEU A 29 -0.62 -14.94 26.75
CA LEU A 29 -1.41 -13.82 26.21
C LEU A 29 -0.51 -12.63 25.84
N ALA A 30 0.52 -12.34 26.63
CA ALA A 30 1.48 -11.28 26.32
C ALA A 30 2.25 -11.59 25.02
N LEU A 31 2.71 -12.83 24.83
CA LEU A 31 3.37 -13.26 23.60
C LEU A 31 2.43 -13.18 22.39
N LEU A 32 1.16 -13.58 22.53
CA LEU A 32 0.17 -13.44 21.48
C LEU A 32 -0.09 -11.97 21.10
N SER A 33 -0.12 -11.07 22.08
CA SER A 33 -0.35 -9.64 21.83
C SER A 33 0.80 -8.97 21.07
N LEU A 34 2.02 -9.52 21.17
CA LEU A 34 3.21 -9.00 20.49
C LEU A 34 3.41 -9.61 19.09
N TYR A 35 2.62 -10.62 18.71
CA TYR A 35 2.81 -11.31 17.43
C TYR A 35 2.68 -10.37 16.22
N ASP A 36 1.59 -9.61 16.12
CA ASP A 36 1.36 -8.71 14.98
C ASP A 36 2.40 -7.58 14.90
N PRO A 37 2.73 -6.86 15.98
CA PRO A 37 3.81 -5.86 15.95
C PRO A 37 5.17 -6.43 15.53
N LEU A 38 5.53 -7.63 16.02
CA LEU A 38 6.79 -8.27 15.66
C LEU A 38 6.82 -8.69 14.18
N LYS A 39 5.69 -9.22 13.68
CA LYS A 39 5.53 -9.58 12.27
C LYS A 39 5.61 -8.35 11.37
N ASP A 40 4.96 -7.25 11.74
CA ASP A 40 4.99 -6.01 10.96
C ASP A 40 6.40 -5.41 10.98
N ALA A 41 7.06 -5.36 12.14
CA ALA A 41 8.46 -4.90 12.25
C ALA A 41 9.42 -5.76 11.41
N TYR A 42 9.26 -7.08 11.44
CA TYR A 42 10.06 -8.00 10.62
C TYR A 42 9.81 -7.76 9.12
N THR A 43 8.56 -7.53 8.72
CA THR A 43 8.20 -7.27 7.33
C THR A 43 8.77 -5.94 6.85
N ALA A 44 8.67 -4.87 7.65
CA ALA A 44 9.28 -3.58 7.34
C ALA A 44 10.82 -3.65 7.25
N TRP A 45 11.45 -4.49 8.07
CA TRP A 45 12.89 -4.75 7.97
C TRP A 45 13.27 -5.50 6.68
N LEU A 46 12.45 -6.47 6.26
CA LEU A 46 12.67 -7.25 5.04
C LEU A 46 12.43 -6.42 3.76
N PHE A 47 11.47 -5.50 3.79
CA PHE A 47 11.05 -4.66 2.66
C PHE A 47 11.22 -3.17 3.00
N PRO A 48 12.43 -2.61 2.88
CA PRO A 48 12.68 -1.20 3.13
C PRO A 48 11.88 -0.27 2.21
N GLU A 49 11.42 -0.78 1.06
CA GLU A 49 10.59 -0.04 0.10
C GLU A 49 9.21 0.35 0.67
N ILE A 50 8.76 -0.26 1.77
CA ILE A 50 7.53 0.12 2.48
C ILE A 50 7.61 1.56 2.99
N GLY A 51 8.80 2.01 3.44
CA GLY A 51 9.00 3.35 4.00
C GLY A 51 8.06 3.63 5.18
N ASP A 52 7.41 4.80 5.16
CA ASP A 52 6.52 5.26 6.23
C ASP A 52 5.09 4.71 6.12
N GLU A 53 4.80 3.86 5.12
CA GLU A 53 3.45 3.33 4.93
C GLU A 53 3.16 2.20 5.94
N PRO A 54 1.93 2.10 6.47
CA PRO A 54 1.55 0.98 7.31
C PRO A 54 1.75 -0.35 6.57
N VAL A 55 2.46 -1.30 7.18
CA VAL A 55 2.82 -2.59 6.57
C VAL A 55 1.60 -3.31 5.99
N GLN A 56 0.49 -3.30 6.72
CA GLN A 56 -0.75 -3.94 6.28
C GLN A 56 -1.29 -3.32 4.98
N VAL A 57 -1.23 -2.00 4.87
CA VAL A 57 -1.65 -1.26 3.67
C VAL A 57 -0.71 -1.54 2.51
N ALA A 58 0.60 -1.50 2.75
CA ALA A 58 1.62 -1.80 1.75
C ALA A 58 1.45 -3.21 1.18
N VAL A 59 1.34 -4.23 2.04
CA VAL A 59 1.12 -5.63 1.64
C VAL A 59 -0.20 -5.81 0.89
N GLN A 60 -1.25 -5.07 1.27
CA GLN A 60 -2.51 -5.09 0.54
C GLN A 60 -2.37 -4.51 -0.87
N GLN A 61 -1.68 -3.36 -1.02
CA GLN A 61 -1.45 -2.75 -2.34
C GLN A 61 -0.60 -3.64 -3.24
N GLN A 62 0.39 -4.33 -2.67
CA GLN A 62 1.16 -5.35 -3.38
C GLN A 62 0.27 -6.46 -3.92
N LYS A 63 -0.58 -7.05 -3.08
CA LYS A 63 -1.50 -8.12 -3.49
C LYS A 63 -2.49 -7.67 -4.56
N LEU A 64 -3.03 -6.46 -4.45
CA LEU A 64 -3.96 -5.91 -5.44
C LEU A 64 -3.27 -5.64 -6.78
N THR A 65 -2.03 -5.17 -6.74
CA THR A 65 -1.23 -4.96 -7.96
C THR A 65 -0.88 -6.28 -8.63
N GLU A 66 -0.51 -7.29 -7.86
CA GLU A 66 -0.26 -8.63 -8.39
C GLU A 66 -1.51 -9.23 -9.03
N LYS A 67 -2.65 -9.15 -8.33
CA LYS A 67 -3.94 -9.65 -8.84
C LYS A 67 -4.36 -8.97 -10.15
N ASN A 68 -4.11 -7.66 -10.28
CA ASN A 68 -4.59 -6.86 -11.40
C ASN A 68 -3.50 -6.47 -12.40
N LEU A 69 -2.33 -7.15 -12.37
CA LEU A 69 -1.22 -6.82 -13.26
C LEU A 69 -1.62 -6.95 -14.74
N ASP A 70 -2.32 -8.03 -15.09
CA ASP A 70 -2.76 -8.28 -16.47
C ASP A 70 -3.77 -7.22 -16.95
N CYS A 71 -4.59 -6.70 -16.05
CA CYS A 71 -5.51 -5.62 -16.35
C CYS A 71 -4.77 -4.31 -16.70
N LEU A 72 -3.55 -4.11 -16.21
CA LEU A 72 -2.77 -2.91 -16.54
C LEU A 72 -2.24 -2.95 -17.98
N ILE A 73 -2.05 -4.13 -18.58
CA ILE A 73 -1.41 -4.28 -19.88
C ILE A 73 -2.42 -4.00 -20.99
N GLY A 74 -2.14 -3.03 -21.85
CA GLY A 74 -3.04 -2.60 -22.92
C GLY A 74 -4.25 -1.79 -22.45
N ALA A 75 -4.39 -1.54 -21.15
CA ALA A 75 -5.48 -0.76 -20.61
C ALA A 75 -5.43 0.71 -21.05
N THR A 76 -6.60 1.32 -21.15
CA THR A 76 -6.77 2.74 -21.47
C THR A 76 -7.39 3.47 -20.27
N PRO A 77 -6.57 3.99 -19.33
CA PRO A 77 -7.07 4.74 -18.19
C PRO A 77 -7.81 6.01 -18.63
N GLN A 78 -8.84 6.37 -17.86
CA GLN A 78 -9.62 7.59 -18.02
C GLN A 78 -8.96 8.73 -17.23
N GLU A 79 -8.48 9.79 -17.89
CA GLU A 79 -7.88 10.99 -17.27
C GLU A 79 -8.91 12.10 -16.98
N VAL A 80 -9.25 12.27 -15.71
CA VAL A 80 -10.10 13.35 -15.23
C VAL A 80 -9.23 14.53 -14.75
N PRO A 81 -9.28 15.70 -15.41
CA PRO A 81 -8.66 16.90 -14.88
C PRO A 81 -9.46 17.37 -13.65
N LEU A 82 -8.83 17.38 -12.49
CA LEU A 82 -9.49 17.82 -11.25
C LEU A 82 -9.28 19.33 -11.02
N SER A 83 -8.12 19.83 -11.43
CA SER A 83 -7.76 21.26 -11.47
C SER A 83 -6.71 21.49 -12.56
N GLU A 84 -6.28 22.73 -12.76
CA GLU A 84 -5.14 23.05 -13.65
C GLU A 84 -3.83 22.38 -13.20
N THR A 85 -3.72 22.00 -11.92
CA THR A 85 -2.49 21.52 -11.28
C THR A 85 -2.49 20.04 -10.92
N VAL A 86 -3.63 19.37 -11.06
CA VAL A 86 -3.80 17.97 -10.65
C VAL A 86 -4.61 17.21 -11.70
N LYS A 87 -4.01 16.13 -12.21
CA LYS A 87 -4.66 15.18 -13.10
C LYS A 87 -4.89 13.86 -12.36
N VAL A 88 -6.06 13.29 -12.52
CA VAL A 88 -6.42 12.00 -11.93
C VAL A 88 -6.67 11.01 -13.05
N ARG A 89 -6.09 9.82 -12.98
CA ARG A 89 -6.36 8.72 -13.90
C ARG A 89 -7.05 7.59 -13.17
N LEU A 90 -8.10 7.07 -13.79
CA LEU A 90 -8.93 6.00 -13.28
C LEU A 90 -8.86 4.83 -14.24
N LEU A 91 -8.57 3.64 -13.72
CA LEU A 91 -8.65 2.40 -14.47
C LEU A 91 -9.50 1.42 -13.67
N ALA A 92 -10.56 0.91 -14.28
CA ALA A 92 -11.39 -0.14 -13.70
C ALA A 92 -11.07 -1.48 -14.39
N CYS A 93 -10.86 -2.52 -13.58
CA CYS A 93 -10.66 -3.88 -14.06
C CYS A 93 -11.98 -4.65 -14.09
N SER A 94 -12.05 -5.72 -14.89
CA SER A 94 -13.21 -6.63 -14.92
C SER A 94 -13.46 -7.32 -13.57
N SER A 95 -12.45 -7.39 -12.70
CA SER A 95 -12.53 -7.85 -11.32
C SER A 95 -13.33 -6.93 -10.40
N GLY A 96 -13.64 -5.71 -10.85
CA GLY A 96 -14.25 -4.64 -10.05
C GLY A 96 -13.24 -3.82 -9.24
N ASP A 97 -11.95 -4.18 -9.24
CA ASP A 97 -10.91 -3.37 -8.63
C ASP A 97 -10.61 -2.12 -9.48
N ILE A 98 -10.33 -1.00 -8.83
CA ILE A 98 -10.09 0.29 -9.48
C ILE A 98 -8.71 0.80 -9.09
N GLN A 99 -7.87 1.12 -10.07
CA GLN A 99 -6.65 1.87 -9.84
C GLN A 99 -6.93 3.36 -10.00
N VAL A 100 -6.53 4.14 -8.99
CA VAL A 100 -6.56 5.60 -8.99
C VAL A 100 -5.11 6.09 -8.98
N ALA A 101 -4.75 6.88 -9.97
CA ALA A 101 -3.43 7.48 -10.10
C ALA A 101 -3.58 9.01 -10.12
N VAL A 102 -2.89 9.70 -9.22
CA VAL A 102 -2.93 11.17 -9.12
C VAL A 102 -1.57 11.72 -9.52
N TYR A 103 -1.57 12.63 -10.48
CA TYR A 103 -0.40 13.31 -11.03
C TYR A 103 -0.50 14.80 -10.68
N PRO A 104 0.06 15.22 -9.54
CA PRO A 104 0.25 16.64 -9.24
C PRO A 104 1.41 17.21 -10.06
N ASN A 105 1.34 18.48 -10.46
CA ASN A 105 2.40 19.10 -11.28
C ASN A 105 3.75 19.25 -10.55
N ASN A 106 3.75 19.36 -9.22
CA ASN A 106 4.95 19.69 -8.43
C ASN A 106 5.41 18.56 -7.50
N ALA A 107 4.85 17.36 -7.64
CA ALA A 107 5.19 16.22 -6.79
C ALA A 107 5.15 14.91 -7.57
N PRO A 108 5.83 13.86 -7.08
CA PRO A 108 5.73 12.52 -7.66
C PRO A 108 4.27 12.06 -7.70
N ALA A 109 3.91 11.38 -8.80
CA ALA A 109 2.59 10.79 -8.91
C ALA A 109 2.40 9.67 -7.88
N LYS A 110 1.15 9.47 -7.45
CA LYS A 110 0.79 8.43 -6.48
C LYS A 110 -0.36 7.58 -7.01
N LEU A 111 -0.21 6.26 -6.91
CA LEU A 111 -1.12 5.24 -7.43
C LEU A 111 -1.62 4.36 -6.31
N ARG A 112 -2.92 4.07 -6.30
CA ARG A 112 -3.52 3.15 -5.34
C ARG A 112 -4.60 2.31 -5.99
N TRP A 113 -4.64 1.06 -5.59
CA TRP A 113 -5.73 0.15 -5.86
C TRP A 113 -6.80 0.25 -4.79
N ILE A 114 -8.04 0.23 -5.24
CA ILE A 114 -9.25 0.27 -4.44
C ILE A 114 -10.07 -0.97 -4.81
N THR A 115 -10.49 -1.70 -3.78
CA THR A 115 -11.49 -2.77 -3.92
C THR A 115 -12.81 -2.24 -3.37
N PRO A 116 -13.84 -2.00 -4.19
CA PRO A 116 -15.10 -1.37 -3.77
C PRO A 116 -15.83 -2.10 -2.63
N HIS A 117 -15.56 -3.40 -2.45
CA HIS A 117 -16.22 -4.24 -1.44
C HIS A 117 -15.38 -4.48 -0.18
N ALA A 118 -14.17 -3.92 -0.10
CA ALA A 118 -13.38 -4.01 1.13
C ALA A 118 -13.92 -3.00 2.16
N PRO A 119 -14.10 -3.39 3.44
CA PRO A 119 -14.41 -2.42 4.48
C PRO A 119 -13.28 -1.39 4.48
N LEU A 120 -13.64 -0.10 4.35
CA LEU A 120 -12.72 1.02 4.51
C LEU A 120 -12.21 1.00 5.95
N THR A 121 -11.20 0.17 6.24
CA THR A 121 -10.67 0.02 7.58
C THR A 121 -10.06 1.36 7.98
N LYS A 122 -10.50 1.91 9.11
CA LYS A 122 -9.95 3.15 9.72
C LYS A 122 -8.44 3.10 9.98
N ALA A 123 -7.82 1.91 9.90
CA ALA A 123 -6.37 1.70 9.92
C ALA A 123 -5.66 2.17 8.63
N ALA A 124 -6.40 2.43 7.54
CA ALA A 124 -5.97 3.29 6.43
C ALA A 124 -6.08 4.76 6.87
N GLY A 125 -5.45 5.08 8.01
CA GLY A 125 -5.49 6.39 8.63
C GLY A 125 -5.08 7.45 7.62
N VAL A 126 -6.02 8.33 7.29
CA VAL A 126 -5.89 9.42 6.32
C VAL A 126 -5.54 8.88 4.93
N TRP A 127 -6.51 8.87 4.02
CA TRP A 127 -6.12 8.76 2.62
C TRP A 127 -5.19 9.94 2.33
N PRO A 128 -4.00 9.74 1.74
CA PRO A 128 -3.18 10.86 1.28
C PRO A 128 -3.90 11.69 0.22
N PHE A 129 -4.97 11.14 -0.36
CA PHE A 129 -5.90 11.86 -1.21
C PHE A 129 -7.01 12.60 -0.45
N ASP A 130 -7.33 12.30 0.81
CA ASP A 130 -8.39 13.04 1.53
C ASP A 130 -8.04 14.54 1.61
N ALA A 131 -6.77 14.89 1.81
CA ALA A 131 -6.34 16.29 1.82
C ALA A 131 -6.41 16.97 0.44
N ILE A 132 -6.32 16.20 -0.65
CA ILE A 132 -6.29 16.69 -2.04
C ILE A 132 -7.70 16.70 -2.66
N ILE A 133 -8.42 15.58 -2.54
CA ILE A 133 -9.78 15.36 -3.01
C ILE A 133 -10.79 16.15 -2.17
N SER A 134 -10.68 16.21 -0.84
CA SER A 134 -11.66 16.97 -0.03
C SER A 134 -11.61 18.47 -0.30
N LYS A 135 -10.43 19.00 -0.68
CA LYS A 135 -10.30 20.41 -1.10
C LYS A 135 -10.88 20.67 -2.49
N ALA A 136 -10.82 19.68 -3.39
CA ALA A 136 -11.37 19.80 -4.74
C ALA A 136 -12.90 19.58 -4.80
N LEU A 137 -13.45 18.70 -3.96
CA LEU A 137 -14.89 18.40 -3.92
C LEU A 137 -15.72 19.53 -3.27
N ALA A 138 -15.13 20.38 -2.43
CA ALA A 138 -15.83 21.48 -1.78
C ALA A 138 -16.20 22.66 -2.72
N GLN A 139 -15.71 22.65 -3.97
CA GLN A 139 -15.98 23.71 -4.96
C GLN A 139 -17.05 23.35 -6.00
N ALA A 140 -17.58 22.11 -6.00
CA ALA A 140 -18.63 21.74 -6.93
C ALA A 140 -20.00 22.27 -6.46
N ARG A 141 -20.45 23.37 -7.08
CA ARG A 141 -21.82 23.86 -6.92
C ARG A 141 -22.82 22.83 -7.48
N PRO A 142 -23.97 22.59 -6.81
CA PRO A 142 -24.95 21.63 -7.28
C PRO A 142 -25.65 22.20 -8.53
N GLY A 143 -25.29 21.69 -9.71
CA GLY A 143 -25.97 22.05 -10.96
C GLY A 143 -25.21 21.85 -12.27
N GLU A 144 -23.89 21.63 -12.27
CA GLU A 144 -23.11 21.60 -13.51
C GLU A 144 -22.64 20.20 -13.96
N ALA A 145 -22.98 19.93 -15.22
CA ALA A 145 -22.37 19.02 -16.18
C ALA A 145 -22.59 17.50 -16.02
N ARG A 146 -23.42 16.95 -16.93
CA ARG A 146 -23.19 15.62 -17.51
C ARG A 146 -21.76 15.61 -18.08
N LEU A 147 -20.82 14.95 -17.39
CA LEU A 147 -19.46 14.72 -17.90
C LEU A 147 -19.52 13.89 -19.18
N GLN A 148 -19.42 14.54 -20.35
CA GLN A 148 -18.95 13.90 -21.57
C GLN A 148 -17.45 14.16 -21.67
N LEU A 149 -16.66 13.12 -21.38
CA LEU A 149 -15.21 13.16 -21.31
C LEU A 149 -14.62 12.64 -22.63
N ALA A 150 -14.40 13.53 -23.61
CA ALA A 150 -13.48 13.25 -24.71
C ALA A 150 -12.05 13.45 -24.19
N GLN A 151 -11.47 12.39 -23.67
CA GLN A 151 -10.12 12.41 -23.10
C GLN A 151 -9.11 11.92 -24.12
N ALA A 152 -7.93 12.53 -24.09
CA ALA A 152 -6.85 12.15 -24.96
C ALA A 152 -6.43 10.70 -24.66
N PRO A 153 -6.11 9.88 -25.69
CA PRO A 153 -5.93 8.45 -25.51
C PRO A 153 -4.66 8.19 -24.71
N ILE A 154 -4.84 7.70 -23.48
CA ILE A 154 -3.77 7.17 -22.65
C ILE A 154 -3.85 5.65 -22.73
N THR A 155 -2.71 5.00 -22.97
CA THR A 155 -2.66 3.54 -23.04
C THR A 155 -1.43 3.03 -22.31
N ASN A 156 -1.63 2.10 -21.39
CA ASN A 156 -0.54 1.38 -20.77
C ASN A 156 -0.02 0.34 -21.76
N ILE A 157 1.16 0.55 -22.33
CA ILE A 157 1.73 -0.35 -23.35
C ILE A 157 2.19 -1.65 -22.70
N CYS A 158 2.94 -1.55 -21.60
CA CYS A 158 3.43 -2.70 -20.87
C CYS A 158 3.53 -2.41 -19.37
N SER A 159 3.53 -3.47 -18.58
CA SER A 159 3.77 -3.44 -17.14
C SER A 159 4.44 -4.75 -16.72
N ALA A 160 5.50 -4.67 -15.93
CA ALA A 160 6.23 -5.84 -15.43
C ALA A 160 6.90 -5.55 -14.09
N TRP A 161 7.08 -6.59 -13.29
CA TRP A 161 7.86 -6.51 -12.06
C TRP A 161 9.35 -6.32 -12.38
N GLN A 162 10.00 -5.34 -11.75
CA GLN A 162 11.45 -5.19 -11.83
C GLN A 162 12.17 -6.40 -11.21
N ASP A 163 11.64 -6.86 -10.07
CA ASP A 163 12.05 -8.10 -9.41
C ASP A 163 10.80 -8.95 -9.14
N PRO A 164 10.57 -10.02 -9.92
CA PRO A 164 9.42 -10.92 -9.75
C PRO A 164 9.37 -11.62 -8.39
N SER A 165 10.50 -11.74 -7.69
CA SER A 165 10.56 -12.42 -6.38
C SER A 165 10.09 -11.50 -5.24
N ARG A 166 10.47 -10.23 -5.29
CA ARG A 166 10.11 -9.23 -4.27
C ARG A 166 8.77 -8.57 -4.54
N LYS A 167 8.41 -8.38 -5.81
CA LYS A 167 7.19 -7.67 -6.25
C LYS A 167 6.99 -6.32 -5.55
N ALA A 168 8.10 -5.61 -5.32
CA ALA A 168 8.11 -4.32 -4.64
C ALA A 168 7.98 -3.16 -5.64
N VAL A 169 8.56 -3.34 -6.83
CA VAL A 169 8.67 -2.29 -7.85
C VAL A 169 8.11 -2.78 -9.18
N LEU A 170 7.24 -1.96 -9.75
CA LEU A 170 6.61 -2.17 -11.04
C LEU A 170 7.18 -1.19 -12.06
N ILE A 171 7.67 -1.71 -13.17
CA ILE A 171 8.03 -0.92 -14.35
C ILE A 171 6.82 -0.91 -15.27
N ARG A 172 6.40 0.28 -15.71
CA ARG A 172 5.36 0.40 -16.73
C ARG A 172 5.73 1.42 -17.78
N VAL A 173 5.21 1.23 -18.98
CA VAL A 173 5.35 2.19 -20.08
C VAL A 173 3.96 2.65 -20.48
N THR A 174 3.72 3.95 -20.43
CA THR A 174 2.44 4.57 -20.79
C THR A 174 2.60 5.42 -22.03
N ASN A 175 1.71 5.27 -23.00
CA ASN A 175 1.54 6.20 -24.12
C ASN A 175 0.55 7.27 -23.71
N GLU A 176 0.99 8.52 -23.77
CA GLU A 176 0.20 9.70 -23.48
C GLU A 176 0.33 10.63 -24.68
N ASN A 177 -0.73 10.71 -25.49
CA ASN A 177 -0.81 11.61 -26.64
C ASN A 177 0.34 11.42 -27.65
N GLY A 178 0.76 10.17 -27.87
CA GLY A 178 1.83 9.83 -28.81
C GLY A 178 3.23 9.90 -28.22
N LYS A 179 3.39 10.34 -26.96
CA LYS A 179 4.65 10.27 -26.22
C LYS A 179 4.61 9.13 -25.23
N CYS A 180 5.68 8.36 -25.16
CA CYS A 180 5.77 7.24 -24.23
C CYS A 180 6.61 7.60 -23.02
N PHE A 181 6.15 7.21 -21.85
CA PHE A 181 6.83 7.45 -20.59
C PHE A 181 7.13 6.13 -19.90
N LYS A 182 8.39 5.93 -19.53
CA LYS A 182 8.78 4.83 -18.66
C LYS A 182 8.65 5.30 -17.22
N GLU A 183 7.93 4.54 -16.43
CA GLU A 183 7.68 4.82 -15.02
C GLU A 183 8.15 3.65 -14.16
N ILE A 184 8.82 3.99 -13.06
CA ILE A 184 9.21 3.05 -12.00
C ILE A 184 8.33 3.38 -10.80
N VAL A 185 7.49 2.42 -10.43
CA VAL A 185 6.46 2.59 -9.40
C VAL A 185 6.78 1.68 -8.22
N ASN A 186 6.96 2.27 -7.04
CA ASN A 186 6.99 1.51 -5.80
C ASN A 186 5.55 1.11 -5.45
N VAL A 187 5.29 -0.19 -5.41
CA VAL A 187 3.94 -0.74 -5.25
C VAL A 187 3.44 -0.65 -3.81
N PHE A 188 4.35 -0.67 -2.82
CA PHE A 188 3.97 -0.53 -1.42
C PHE A 188 3.45 0.88 -1.12
N THR A 189 4.18 1.89 -1.59
CA THR A 189 3.80 3.29 -1.36
C THR A 189 2.82 3.80 -2.41
N GLY A 190 2.85 3.23 -3.61
CA GLY A 190 2.15 3.71 -4.78
C GLY A 190 2.88 4.85 -5.50
N ARG A 191 4.05 5.28 -5.03
CA ARG A 191 4.75 6.43 -5.57
C ARG A 191 5.44 6.09 -6.89
N VAL A 192 5.34 6.98 -7.87
CA VAL A 192 6.16 6.95 -9.09
C VAL A 192 7.50 7.57 -8.75
N ASP A 193 8.50 6.74 -8.48
CA ASP A 193 9.82 7.20 -8.07
C ASP A 193 10.62 7.76 -9.25
N TYR A 194 10.35 7.26 -10.45
CA TYR A 194 11.01 7.71 -11.66
C TYR A 194 10.03 7.74 -12.83
N ARG A 195 10.11 8.79 -13.63
CA ARG A 195 9.32 8.97 -14.86
C ARG A 195 10.14 9.73 -15.89
N GLU A 196 10.36 9.12 -17.05
CA GLU A 196 11.09 9.73 -18.16
C GLU A 196 10.38 9.47 -19.49
N GLU A 197 10.57 10.36 -20.47
CA GLU A 197 10.15 10.10 -21.85
C GLU A 197 11.07 9.03 -22.45
N ALA A 198 10.47 7.98 -23.02
CA ALA A 198 11.17 6.82 -23.56
C ALA A 198 10.53 6.39 -24.90
N PRO A 199 11.24 5.64 -25.76
CA PRO A 199 10.64 5.06 -26.95
C PRO A 199 9.44 4.15 -26.60
N CYS A 200 8.37 4.18 -27.40
CA CYS A 200 7.18 3.35 -27.16
C CYS A 200 7.44 1.85 -27.26
N ASN A 201 8.53 1.44 -27.92
CA ASN A 201 8.95 0.04 -28.04
C ASN A 201 9.86 -0.42 -26.89
N THR A 202 10.01 0.41 -25.84
CA THR A 202 10.81 0.04 -24.67
C THR A 202 10.21 -1.19 -24.00
N PRO A 203 10.97 -2.30 -23.87
CA PRO A 203 10.48 -3.48 -23.16
C PRO A 203 10.35 -3.19 -21.66
N CYS A 204 9.26 -3.68 -21.05
CA CYS A 204 9.13 -3.76 -19.60
C CYS A 204 9.85 -5.02 -19.10
N LYS A 205 11.18 -4.96 -18.95
CA LYS A 205 12.01 -6.01 -18.35
C LYS A 205 13.13 -5.39 -17.53
#